data_AF-A0ABD1ENP2-F1
#
_entry.id   AF-A0ABD1ENP2-F1
#
_cell.length_a   1.000
_cell.length_b   1.000
_cell.length_c   1.000
_cell.angle_alpha   90.00
_cell.angle_beta   90.00
_cell.angle_gamma   90.00
#
_symmetry.space_group_name_H-M   'P 1'
#
loop_
_entity.id
_entity.type
_entity.pdbx_description
1 polymer ?
#
loop_
_entity_poly.entity_id
_entity_poly.type
_entity_poly.pdbx_seq_one_letter_code
_entity_poly.pdbx_strand_id
1 'polypeptide(L)'
;MSSIENIIERVGRNICLYQEHIVPLRDFSDEDLEYFPVSYLEKYVSSIELQQIWYKLPEKHKRNPVLRLNLPCLKHFNNNKTEGATQFDGPAPPIKFCTACKIN
;
A
#
# COMPACT_ATOMS: atom_id res chain seq x y z
N MET A 1 -8.15 -28.97 19.91
CA MET A 1 -7.07 -28.55 19.00
C MET A 1 -7.48 -27.21 18.40
N SER A 2 -7.69 -26.21 19.26
CA SER A 2 -6.74 -25.22 19.80
C SER A 2 -6.42 -24.14 18.77
N SER A 3 -7.21 -23.05 18.79
CA SER A 3 -7.08 -21.88 17.91
C SER A 3 -5.66 -21.29 17.81
N ILE A 4 -4.80 -21.60 18.76
CA ILE A 4 -3.39 -21.18 18.78
C ILE A 4 -2.58 -21.84 17.64
N GLU A 5 -2.83 -23.12 17.34
CA GLU A 5 -2.14 -23.83 16.26
C GLU A 5 -2.49 -23.20 14.89
N ASN A 6 -3.75 -22.82 14.68
CA ASN A 6 -4.19 -22.10 13.49
C ASN A 6 -3.58 -20.69 13.36
N ILE A 7 -3.39 -19.97 14.47
CA ILE A 7 -2.76 -18.66 14.47
C ILE A 7 -1.27 -18.79 14.14
N ILE A 8 -0.57 -19.76 14.73
CA ILE A 8 0.85 -20.01 14.46
C ILE A 8 1.05 -20.41 13.00
N GLU A 9 0.20 -21.27 12.44
CA GLU A 9 0.28 -21.63 11.03
C GLU A 9 -0.02 -20.45 10.09
N ARG A 10 -1.02 -19.61 10.39
CA ARG A 10 -1.32 -18.42 9.58
C ARG A 10 -0.18 -17.41 9.64
N VAL A 11 0.33 -17.11 10.84
CA VAL A 11 1.47 -16.19 11.03
C VAL A 11 2.71 -16.75 10.34
N GLY A 12 3.00 -18.05 10.48
CA GLY A 12 4.14 -18.72 9.84
C GLY A 12 4.05 -18.74 8.32
N ARG A 13 2.88 -19.05 7.74
CA ARG A 13 2.66 -18.96 6.28
C ARG A 13 2.81 -17.54 5.77
N ASN A 14 2.24 -16.57 6.48
CA ASN A 14 2.39 -15.18 6.12
C ASN A 14 3.89 -14.82 6.15
N ILE A 15 4.64 -15.11 7.24
CA ILE A 15 6.11 -14.92 7.38
C ILE A 15 6.88 -15.49 6.17
N CYS A 16 6.59 -16.71 5.74
CA CYS A 16 7.22 -17.32 4.56
C CYS A 16 6.85 -16.57 3.25
N LEU A 17 5.58 -16.24 3.03
CA LEU A 17 5.14 -15.52 1.83
C LEU A 17 5.70 -14.09 1.77
N TYR A 18 5.91 -13.43 2.92
CA TYR A 18 6.58 -12.13 2.99
C TYR A 18 8.03 -12.19 2.53
N GLN A 19 8.77 -13.26 2.84
CA GLN A 19 10.20 -13.35 2.55
C GLN A 19 10.50 -13.54 1.07
N GLU A 20 9.59 -14.17 0.32
CA GLU A 20 9.82 -14.47 -1.10
C GLU A 20 9.00 -13.60 -2.06
N HIS A 21 8.02 -12.82 -1.56
CA HIS A 21 7.17 -11.92 -2.36
C HIS A 21 6.53 -12.62 -3.59
N ILE A 22 6.26 -13.92 -3.50
CA ILE A 22 5.82 -14.78 -4.61
C ILE A 22 4.35 -14.52 -4.98
N VAL A 23 3.54 -14.08 -4.01
CA VAL A 23 2.11 -13.86 -4.19
C VAL A 23 1.79 -12.36 -4.14
N PRO A 24 1.12 -11.79 -5.15
CA PRO A 24 0.68 -10.39 -5.13
C PRO A 24 -0.19 -10.08 -3.90
N LEU A 25 0.04 -8.94 -3.24
CA LEU A 25 -0.72 -8.61 -2.02
C LEU A 25 -2.23 -8.46 -2.25
N ARG A 26 -2.64 -8.15 -3.49
CA ARG A 26 -4.06 -8.10 -3.88
C ARG A 26 -4.80 -9.43 -3.69
N ASP A 27 -4.09 -10.55 -3.67
CA ASP A 27 -4.68 -11.88 -3.55
C ASP A 27 -4.85 -12.29 -2.06
N PHE A 28 -4.33 -11.50 -1.12
CA PHE A 28 -4.54 -11.71 0.32
C PHE A 28 -5.95 -11.29 0.73
N SER A 29 -6.48 -11.96 1.76
CA SER A 29 -7.75 -11.60 2.39
C SER A 29 -7.58 -10.39 3.32
N ASP A 30 -8.69 -9.73 3.64
CA ASP A 30 -8.73 -8.61 4.59
C ASP A 30 -8.16 -9.03 5.97
N GLU A 31 -8.46 -10.25 6.41
CA GLU A 31 -7.96 -10.83 7.66
C GLU A 31 -6.43 -11.01 7.62
N ASP A 32 -5.89 -11.49 6.50
CA ASP A 32 -4.44 -11.70 6.40
C ASP A 32 -3.70 -10.37 6.35
N LEU A 33 -4.26 -9.37 5.65
CA LEU A 33 -3.73 -8.01 5.57
C LEU A 33 -3.75 -7.29 6.92
N GLU A 34 -4.59 -7.70 7.87
CA GLU A 34 -4.59 -7.12 9.22
C GLU A 34 -3.27 -7.35 9.96
N TYR A 35 -2.61 -8.48 9.69
CA TYR A 35 -1.35 -8.86 10.34
C TYR A 35 -0.13 -8.20 9.71
N PHE A 36 -0.27 -7.50 8.59
CA PHE A 36 0.82 -6.79 7.94
C PHE A 36 1.24 -5.59 8.79
N PRO A 37 2.53 -5.47 9.20
CA PRO A 37 3.01 -4.28 9.88
C PRO A 37 2.90 -3.06 8.97
N VAL A 38 2.49 -1.90 9.51
CA VAL A 38 2.43 -0.66 8.72
C VAL A 38 3.80 -0.31 8.13
N SER A 39 4.88 -0.53 8.88
CA SER A 39 6.26 -0.31 8.43
C SER A 39 6.64 -1.18 7.21
N TYR A 40 6.05 -2.38 7.09
CA TYR A 40 6.24 -3.22 5.91
C TYR A 40 5.58 -2.58 4.69
N LEU A 41 4.33 -2.17 4.82
CA LEU A 41 3.58 -1.51 3.75
C LEU A 41 4.24 -0.19 3.32
N GLU A 42 4.84 0.54 4.25
CA GLU A 42 5.54 1.79 3.96
C GLU A 42 6.82 1.59 3.14
N LYS A 43 7.55 0.50 3.39
CA LYS A 43 8.92 0.29 2.89
C LYS A 43 9.00 -0.61 1.66
N TYR A 44 8.13 -1.63 1.58
CA TYR A 44 8.26 -2.71 0.60
C TYR A 44 7.14 -2.73 -0.43
N VAL A 45 6.02 -2.06 -0.17
CA VAL A 45 4.86 -2.08 -1.06
C VAL A 45 4.89 -0.87 -2.00
N SER A 46 4.78 -1.14 -3.29
CA SER A 46 4.71 -0.08 -4.31
C SER A 46 3.42 0.74 -4.18
N SER A 47 3.40 1.97 -4.70
CA SER A 47 2.19 2.80 -4.65
C SER A 47 0.99 2.17 -5.37
N ILE A 48 1.23 1.46 -6.47
CA ILE A 48 0.18 0.77 -7.23
C ILE A 48 -0.35 -0.44 -6.48
N GLU A 49 0.54 -1.25 -5.91
CA GLU A 49 0.12 -2.40 -5.09
C GLU A 49 -0.61 -1.95 -3.83
N LEU A 50 -0.13 -0.88 -3.18
CA LEU A 50 -0.79 -0.26 -2.03
C LEU A 50 -2.19 0.23 -2.38
N GLN A 51 -2.38 0.82 -3.57
CA GLN A 51 -3.70 1.21 -4.07
C GLN A 51 -4.62 -0.01 -4.26
N GLN A 52 -4.10 -1.10 -4.82
CA GLN A 52 -4.88 -2.33 -5.07
C GLN A 52 -5.42 -2.95 -3.77
N ILE A 53 -4.66 -2.87 -2.68
CA ILE A 53 -5.08 -3.42 -1.38
C ILE A 53 -5.73 -2.40 -0.45
N TRP A 54 -5.76 -1.11 -0.82
CA TRP A 54 -6.14 -0.02 0.09
C TRP A 54 -7.50 -0.23 0.75
N TYR A 55 -8.48 -0.73 -0.01
CA TYR A 55 -9.84 -0.95 0.50
C TYR A 55 -9.92 -2.09 1.53
N LYS A 56 -9.04 -3.10 1.40
CA LYS A 56 -8.93 -4.25 2.30
C LYS A 56 -8.14 -3.95 3.58
N LEU A 57 -7.32 -2.88 3.56
CA LEU A 57 -6.51 -2.53 4.72
C LEU A 57 -7.38 -2.12 5.92
N PRO A 58 -6.96 -2.45 7.15
CA PRO A 58 -7.68 -2.02 8.34
C PRO A 58 -7.62 -0.50 8.52
N GLU A 59 -8.62 0.07 9.21
CA GLU A 59 -8.69 1.53 9.43
C GLU A 59 -7.47 2.09 10.18
N LYS A 60 -6.84 1.30 11.06
CA LYS A 60 -5.61 1.68 11.75
C LYS A 60 -4.46 2.00 10.78
N HIS A 61 -4.35 1.25 9.68
CA HIS A 61 -3.38 1.47 8.62
C HIS A 61 -3.76 2.67 7.75
N LYS A 62 -5.03 2.79 7.36
CA LYS A 62 -5.52 3.92 6.54
C LYS A 62 -5.36 5.27 7.23
N ARG A 63 -5.36 5.32 8.57
CA ARG A 63 -5.12 6.53 9.36
C ARG A 63 -3.63 6.93 9.41
N ASN A 64 -2.70 6.05 9.02
CA ASN A 64 -1.29 6.40 9.00
C ASN A 64 -1.00 7.44 7.89
N PRO A 65 -0.45 8.62 8.24
CA PRO A 65 -0.21 9.69 7.27
C PRO A 65 0.88 9.34 6.25
N VAL A 66 1.94 8.64 6.65
CA VAL A 66 3.03 8.21 5.76
C VAL A 66 2.49 7.24 4.72
N LEU A 67 1.67 6.27 5.14
CA LEU A 67 1.09 5.30 4.23
C LEU A 67 0.12 5.97 3.23
N ARG A 68 -0.68 6.93 3.68
CA ARG A 68 -1.52 7.75 2.78
C ARG A 68 -0.70 8.52 1.75
N LEU A 69 0.46 9.05 2.14
CA LEU A 69 1.36 9.77 1.23
C LEU A 69 2.04 8.86 0.20
N ASN A 70 2.09 7.54 0.47
CA ASN A 70 2.57 6.54 -0.47
C ASN A 70 1.54 6.16 -1.54
N LEU A 71 0.25 6.51 -1.37
CA LEU A 71 -0.76 6.26 -2.39
C LEU A 71 -0.48 7.05 -3.67
N PRO A 72 -0.92 6.55 -4.84
CA PRO A 72 -0.78 7.28 -6.11
C PRO A 72 -1.57 8.59 -6.10
N CYS A 73 -0.97 9.66 -6.62
CA CYS A 73 -1.62 10.97 -6.75
C CYS A 73 -2.48 11.04 -8.01
N LEU A 74 -3.68 10.45 -7.98
CA LEU A 74 -4.56 10.45 -9.16
C LEU A 74 -5.13 11.82 -9.52
N LYS A 75 -5.27 12.72 -8.54
CA LYS A 75 -5.88 14.05 -8.72
C LYS A 75 -5.04 14.97 -9.62
N HIS A 76 -3.72 14.87 -9.52
CA HIS A 76 -2.79 15.75 -10.24
C HIS A 76 -1.95 14.99 -11.27
N PHE A 77 -2.09 13.67 -11.36
CA PHE A 77 -1.44 12.88 -12.40
C PHE A 77 -1.96 13.27 -13.79
N ASN A 78 -1.03 13.58 -14.70
CA ASN A 78 -1.30 14.07 -16.06
C ASN A 78 -2.28 15.26 -16.13
N ASN A 79 -2.40 16.03 -15.05
CA ASN A 79 -3.20 17.25 -15.05
C ASN A 79 -2.35 18.41 -15.57
N ASN A 80 -2.54 18.73 -16.85
CA ASN A 80 -1.93 19.84 -17.56
C ASN A 80 -2.28 21.23 -17.01
N LYS A 81 -3.20 21.34 -16.04
CA LYS A 81 -3.56 22.61 -15.38
C LYS A 81 -2.62 23.02 -14.25
N THR A 82 -1.64 22.19 -13.90
CA THR A 82 -0.62 22.49 -12.89
C THR A 82 0.67 22.88 -13.60
N GLU A 83 1.17 24.10 -13.35
CA GLU A 83 2.45 24.57 -13.89
C GLU A 83 3.57 23.58 -13.51
N GLY A 84 4.26 23.04 -14.53
CA GLY A 84 5.29 22.00 -14.35
C GLY A 84 4.81 20.55 -14.48
N ALA A 85 3.57 20.30 -14.96
CA ALA A 85 3.09 18.96 -15.24
C ALA A 85 3.83 18.34 -16.45
N THR A 86 4.88 17.57 -16.17
CA THR A 86 5.43 16.62 -17.13
C THR A 86 4.39 15.53 -17.36
N GLN A 87 4.01 15.29 -18.61
CA GLN A 87 3.27 14.08 -18.96
C GLN A 87 4.13 12.89 -18.56
N PHE A 88 3.66 12.10 -17.60
CA PHE A 88 4.35 10.89 -17.18
C PHE A 88 3.75 9.73 -17.94
N ASP A 89 4.55 9.10 -18.80
CA ASP A 89 4.24 7.79 -19.36
C ASP A 89 4.52 6.75 -18.26
N GLY A 90 3.46 6.17 -17.69
CA GLY A 90 3.57 5.18 -16.62
C GLY A 90 2.52 5.34 -15.50
N PRO A 91 2.68 4.61 -14.38
CA PRO A 91 1.79 4.71 -13.24
C PRO A 91 1.90 6.07 -12.53
N ALA A 92 0.80 6.52 -11.93
CA ALA A 92 0.78 7.75 -11.16
C ALA A 92 1.79 7.70 -10.00
N PRO A 93 2.65 8.73 -9.84
CA PRO A 93 3.60 8.75 -8.75
C PRO A 93 2.89 8.91 -7.39
N PRO A 94 3.53 8.46 -6.30
CA PRO A 94 3.05 8.69 -4.94
C PRO A 94 2.72 10.16 -4.62
N ILE A 95 1.73 10.41 -3.76
CA ILE A 95 1.34 11.74 -3.28
C ILE A 95 2.53 12.50 -2.66
N LYS A 96 3.43 11.82 -1.95
CA LYS A 96 4.66 12.43 -1.41
C LYS A 96 5.58 13.07 -2.46
N PHE A 97 5.39 12.76 -3.74
CA PHE A 97 6.13 13.38 -4.84
C PHE A 97 5.32 14.40 -5.63
N CYS A 98 4.02 14.52 -5.37
CA CYS A 98 3.18 15.52 -6.01
C CYS A 98 3.44 16.91 -5.39
N THR A 99 3.98 17.83 -6.18
CA THR A 99 4.23 19.22 -5.78
C THR A 99 2.94 19.94 -5.39
N ALA A 100 1.87 19.78 -6.18
CA ALA A 100 0.57 20.41 -5.91
C ALA A 100 -0.10 19.91 -4.62
N CYS A 101 0.17 18.68 -4.19
CA CYS A 101 -0.30 18.16 -2.90
C CYS A 101 0.54 18.63 -1.70
N LYS A 102 1.75 19.14 -1.92
CA LYS A 102 2.61 19.69 -0.85
C LYS A 102 2.33 21.17 -0.55
N ILE A 103 1.69 21.85 -1.47
CA ILE A 103 1.41 23.30 -1.39
C ILE A 103 0.07 23.58 -0.69
N ASN A 104 -0.76 22.55 -0.47
CA ASN A 104 -2.02 22.61 0.30
C ASN A 104 -1.88 21.92 1.65
#